data_AF-L8GA00-F1
#
_entry.id   AF-L8GA00-F1
#
_cell.length_a   1.000
_cell.length_b   1.000
_cell.length_c   1.000
_cell.angle_alpha   90.00
_cell.angle_beta   90.00
_cell.angle_gamma   90.00
#
_symmetry.space_group_name_H-M   'P 1'
#
loop_
_entity.id
_entity.type
_entity.pdbx_description
1 polymer ?
#
loop_
_entity_poly.entity_id
_entity_poly.type
_entity_poly.pdbx_seq_one_letter_code
_entity_poly.pdbx_strand_id
1 'polypeptide(L)'
;MINDTRLEYIFIRTCIVFLHYLTPVSIIYTVFLIASYIFGIPRPHIPLAINVIAVAESLFYLVVFLPYSAYLQRAAVHPPIPSRTERKALFEKCYKFIPDPDTYLDRWFLGAPQEEIKHENVKEFIQWAFFNRGGEAGDDEEELDEYVAAYETLVGRKFEPGRGKAESLRLTLDPIDMLHRSLAWYMCVGFVDLLTYINLLRAGFHFHRTCLSRFFTVFPFRPQAVLTTKRSLHPRYRHRTLPLRPLPLRHKLS
;
A
#
# COMPACT_ATOMS: atom_id res chain seq x y z
N MET A 1 -19.64 8.55 12.11
CA MET A 1 -20.44 8.69 10.88
C MET A 1 -20.10 10.04 10.31
N ILE A 2 -19.57 10.10 9.09
CA ILE A 2 -19.50 11.34 8.31
C ILE A 2 -20.95 11.70 7.99
N ASN A 3 -21.33 12.96 8.19
CA ASN A 3 -22.68 13.42 7.86
C ASN A 3 -22.71 13.63 6.34
N ASP A 4 -23.76 13.16 5.66
CA ASP A 4 -23.88 13.26 4.20
C ASP A 4 -24.30 14.67 3.74
N THR A 5 -23.67 15.71 4.29
CA THR A 5 -23.95 17.09 3.90
C THR A 5 -23.04 17.51 2.75
N ARG A 6 -23.60 18.27 1.78
CA ARG A 6 -22.83 18.79 0.64
C ARG A 6 -21.63 19.64 1.06
N LEU A 7 -21.75 20.34 2.20
CA LEU A 7 -20.68 21.16 2.76
C LEU A 7 -19.50 20.31 3.25
N GLU A 8 -19.75 19.18 3.91
CA GLU A 8 -18.69 18.26 4.32
C GLU A 8 -17.97 17.65 3.12
N TYR A 9 -18.70 17.29 2.06
CA TYR A 9 -18.09 16.81 0.82
C TYR A 9 -17.18 17.86 0.18
N ILE A 10 -17.64 19.12 0.07
CA ILE A 10 -16.83 20.23 -0.46
C ILE A 10 -15.61 20.44 0.41
N PHE A 11 -15.77 20.49 1.73
CA PHE A 11 -14.68 20.65 2.69
C PHE A 11 -13.61 19.57 2.52
N ILE A 12 -14.00 18.29 2.48
CA ILE A 12 -13.08 17.16 2.29
C ILE A 12 -12.34 17.29 0.96
N ARG A 13 -13.06 17.58 -0.14
CA ARG A 13 -12.45 17.78 -1.46
C ARG A 13 -11.45 18.93 -1.45
N THR A 14 -11.77 20.06 -0.84
CA THR A 14 -10.87 21.21 -0.70
C THR A 14 -9.63 20.85 0.13
N CYS A 15 -9.77 20.11 1.23
CA CYS A 15 -8.63 19.64 2.02
C CYS A 15 -7.72 18.69 1.23
N ILE A 16 -8.29 17.75 0.46
CA ILE A 16 -7.52 16.84 -0.39
C ILE A 16 -6.72 17.63 -1.43
N VAL A 17 -7.38 18.55 -2.14
CA VAL A 17 -6.73 19.41 -3.14
C VAL A 17 -5.62 20.23 -2.49
N PHE A 18 -5.90 20.91 -1.38
CA PHE A 18 -4.91 21.70 -0.65
C PHE A 18 -3.68 20.88 -0.26
N LEU A 19 -3.87 19.70 0.34
CA LEU A 19 -2.77 18.84 0.77
C LEU A 19 -1.97 18.24 -0.39
N HIS A 20 -2.60 18.04 -1.54
CA HIS A 20 -1.95 17.52 -2.74
C HIS A 20 -1.10 18.60 -3.44
N TYR A 21 -1.61 19.83 -3.53
CA TYR A 21 -0.88 20.97 -4.13
C TYR A 21 0.13 21.63 -3.18
N LEU A 22 0.09 21.32 -1.88
CA LEU A 22 1.04 21.87 -0.91
C LEU A 22 2.50 21.59 -1.29
N THR A 23 2.81 20.36 -1.70
CA THR A 23 4.17 19.95 -2.06
C THR A 23 4.71 20.66 -3.32
N PRO A 24 4.02 20.67 -4.48
CA PRO A 24 4.53 21.39 -5.65
C PRO A 24 4.66 22.90 -5.41
N VAL A 25 3.71 23.51 -4.67
CA VAL A 25 3.82 24.93 -4.30
C VAL A 25 5.04 25.17 -3.40
N SER A 26 5.29 24.29 -2.43
CA SER A 26 6.46 24.38 -1.53
C SER A 26 7.77 24.26 -2.29
N ILE A 27 7.85 23.38 -3.30
CA ILE A 27 9.03 23.21 -4.16
C ILE A 27 9.28 24.48 -4.98
N ILE A 28 8.25 24.99 -5.67
CA ILE A 28 8.35 26.23 -6.47
C ILE A 28 8.82 27.38 -5.59
N TYR A 29 8.24 27.52 -4.40
CA TYR A 29 8.62 28.54 -3.44
C TYR A 29 10.07 28.41 -2.98
N THR A 30 10.52 27.19 -2.66
CA THR A 30 11.91 26.93 -2.23
C THR A 30 12.91 27.23 -3.36
N VAL A 31 12.57 26.86 -4.61
CA VAL A 31 13.38 27.21 -5.79
C VAL A 31 13.46 28.72 -5.99
N PHE A 32 12.32 29.43 -5.83
CA PHE A 32 12.29 30.89 -5.91
C PHE A 32 13.16 31.55 -4.83
N LEU A 33 13.16 31.03 -3.59
CA LEU A 33 14.03 31.52 -2.52
C LEU A 33 15.52 31.32 -2.86
N ILE A 34 15.89 30.16 -3.41
CA ILE A 34 17.26 29.86 -3.83
C ILE A 34 17.67 30.79 -4.98
N ALA A 35 16.83 30.94 -6.00
CA ALA A 35 17.09 31.85 -7.12
C ALA A 35 17.24 33.30 -6.65
N SER A 36 16.36 33.76 -5.76
CA SER A 36 16.43 35.11 -5.20
C SER A 36 17.72 35.35 -4.42
N TYR A 37 18.24 34.33 -3.72
CA TYR A 37 19.54 34.39 -3.07
C TYR A 37 20.70 34.52 -4.08
N ILE A 38 20.65 33.76 -5.18
CA ILE A 38 21.70 33.77 -6.21
C ILE A 38 21.70 35.08 -7.01
N PHE A 39 20.53 35.58 -7.39
CA PHE A 39 20.38 36.75 -8.26
C PHE A 39 20.20 38.08 -7.50
N GLY A 40 20.25 38.07 -6.16
CA GLY A 40 20.11 39.28 -5.34
C GLY A 40 18.72 39.93 -5.40
N ILE A 41 17.67 39.15 -5.69
CA ILE A 41 16.29 39.65 -5.80
C ILE A 41 15.73 39.92 -4.38
N PRO A 42 15.05 41.06 -4.15
CA PRO A 42 14.41 41.36 -2.86
C PRO A 42 13.41 40.27 -2.46
N ARG A 43 13.52 39.77 -1.23
CA ARG A 43 12.64 38.70 -0.74
C ARG A 43 11.39 39.29 -0.07
N PRO A 44 10.20 38.70 -0.31
CA PRO A 44 9.00 39.09 0.42
C PRO A 44 9.14 38.71 1.90
N HIS A 45 8.58 39.53 2.79
CA HIS A 45 8.62 39.29 4.24
C HIS A 45 7.60 38.21 4.63
N ILE A 46 7.99 36.94 4.51
CA ILE A 46 7.16 35.79 4.86
C ILE A 46 7.56 35.25 6.25
N PRO A 47 6.58 34.87 7.11
CA PRO A 47 6.85 34.28 8.42
C PRO A 47 7.81 33.10 8.39
N LEU A 48 8.73 33.03 9.37
CA LEU A 48 9.72 31.96 9.49
C LEU A 48 9.09 30.56 9.46
N ALA A 49 7.93 30.38 10.11
CA ALA A 49 7.23 29.09 10.15
C ALA A 49 6.85 28.59 8.74
N ILE A 50 6.38 29.46 7.86
CA ILE A 50 6.00 29.10 6.48
C ILE A 50 7.26 28.72 5.68
N ASN A 51 8.35 29.46 5.86
CA ASN A 51 9.64 29.11 5.24
C ASN A 51 10.13 27.73 5.68
N VAL A 52 10.09 27.45 6.98
CA VAL A 52 10.51 26.15 7.53
C VAL A 52 9.64 25.02 6.99
N ILE A 53 8.31 25.19 6.96
CA ILE A 53 7.40 24.17 6.44
C ILE A 53 7.67 23.92 4.95
N ALA A 54 7.79 24.97 4.13
CA ALA A 54 8.00 24.83 2.69
C ALA A 54 9.33 24.13 2.36
N VAL A 55 10.40 24.48 3.09
CA VAL A 55 11.71 23.82 2.94
C VAL A 55 11.64 22.37 3.41
N ALA A 56 11.01 22.10 4.55
CA ALA A 56 10.88 20.73 5.08
C ALA A 56 10.04 19.83 4.16
N GLU A 57 8.94 20.35 3.61
CA GLU A 57 8.08 19.66 2.64
C GLU A 57 8.85 19.34 1.35
N SER A 58 9.61 20.31 0.84
CA SER A 58 10.44 20.13 -0.36
C SER A 58 11.55 19.11 -0.14
N LEU A 59 12.24 19.18 1.00
CA LEU A 59 13.29 18.23 1.36
C LEU A 59 12.72 16.82 1.54
N PHE A 60 11.57 16.69 2.20
CA PHE A 60 10.89 15.42 2.38
C PHE A 60 10.53 14.78 1.03
N TYR A 61 9.98 15.56 0.10
CA TYR A 61 9.68 15.07 -1.24
C TYR A 61 10.94 14.57 -1.96
N LEU A 62 12.00 15.39 -2.00
CA LEU A 62 13.20 15.11 -2.77
C LEU A 62 14.08 14.01 -2.17
N VAL A 63 14.26 14.00 -0.85
CA VAL A 63 15.24 13.15 -0.16
C VAL A 63 14.62 11.90 0.47
N VAL A 64 13.31 11.90 0.72
CA VAL A 64 12.62 10.73 1.28
C VAL A 64 11.73 10.08 0.22
N PHE A 65 10.76 10.82 -0.31
CA PHE A 65 9.74 10.23 -1.19
C PHE A 65 10.32 9.75 -2.53
N LEU A 66 11.09 10.58 -3.24
CA LEU A 66 11.67 10.18 -4.54
C LEU A 66 12.58 8.94 -4.46
N PRO A 67 13.62 8.89 -3.59
CA PRO A 67 14.49 7.72 -3.52
C PRO A 67 13.75 6.49 -3.00
N TYR A 68 12.81 6.66 -2.07
CA TYR A 68 11.98 5.56 -1.60
C TYR A 68 11.07 5.03 -2.71
N SER A 69 10.52 5.92 -3.55
CA SER A 69 9.74 5.54 -4.72
C SER A 69 10.59 4.79 -5.72
N ALA A 70 11.77 5.30 -6.08
CA ALA A 70 12.69 4.60 -6.97
C ALA A 70 13.12 3.24 -6.41
N TYR A 71 13.27 3.10 -5.09
CA TYR A 71 13.56 1.83 -4.45
C TYR A 71 12.40 0.83 -4.55
N LEU A 72 11.16 1.28 -4.31
CA LEU A 72 9.97 0.42 -4.37
C LEU A 72 9.59 -0.01 -5.78
N GLN A 73 9.92 0.77 -6.81
CA GLN A 73 9.73 0.39 -8.21
C GLN A 73 10.74 -0.65 -8.71
N ARG A 74 11.69 -1.08 -7.88
CA ARG A 74 12.62 -2.16 -8.27
C ARG A 74 11.86 -3.47 -8.39
N ALA A 75 12.22 -4.26 -9.40
CA ALA A 75 11.66 -5.59 -9.60
C ALA A 75 11.74 -6.41 -8.30
N ALA A 76 10.64 -7.07 -7.94
CA ALA A 76 10.58 -7.91 -6.76
C ALA A 76 11.58 -9.07 -6.89
N VAL A 77 12.24 -9.41 -5.77
CA VAL A 77 13.08 -10.61 -5.72
C VAL A 77 12.17 -11.81 -5.55
N HIS A 78 12.02 -12.58 -6.62
CA HIS A 78 11.20 -13.77 -6.63
C HIS A 78 11.93 -14.98 -6.07
N PRO A 79 11.22 -15.91 -5.39
CA PRO A 79 11.78 -17.22 -5.07
C PRO A 79 12.18 -17.95 -6.36
N PRO A 80 13.09 -18.95 -6.26
CA PRO A 80 13.43 -19.77 -7.41
C PRO A 80 12.17 -20.41 -7.99
N ILE A 81 12.13 -20.48 -9.32
CA ILE A 81 10.95 -20.96 -10.03
C ILE A 81 10.77 -22.45 -9.72
N PRO A 82 9.57 -22.87 -9.29
CA PRO A 82 9.30 -24.28 -9.03
C PRO A 82 9.53 -25.13 -10.28
N SER A 83 9.81 -26.41 -10.08
CA SER A 83 9.90 -27.36 -11.19
C SER A 83 8.56 -27.50 -11.92
N ARG A 84 8.57 -27.92 -13.20
CA ARG A 84 7.34 -28.13 -14.00
C ARG A 84 6.29 -28.99 -13.29
N THR A 85 6.70 -30.05 -12.60
CA THR A 85 5.80 -30.93 -11.84
C THR A 85 5.16 -30.21 -10.64
N GLU A 86 5.93 -29.39 -9.92
CA GLU A 86 5.41 -28.58 -8.81
C GLU A 86 4.49 -27.46 -9.32
N ARG A 87 4.83 -26.81 -10.45
CA ARG A 87 3.98 -25.79 -11.10
C ARG A 87 2.63 -26.39 -11.47
N LYS A 88 2.61 -27.56 -12.10
CA LYS A 88 1.38 -28.26 -12.48
C LYS A 88 0.54 -28.66 -11.26
N ALA A 89 1.16 -29.20 -10.21
CA ALA A 89 0.45 -29.54 -8.97
C ALA A 89 -0.14 -28.30 -8.28
N LEU A 90 0.57 -27.17 -8.31
CA LEU A 90 0.09 -25.89 -7.78
C LEU A 90 -1.08 -25.36 -8.61
N PHE A 91 -0.97 -25.40 -9.94
CA PHE A 91 -2.04 -25.06 -10.87
C PHE A 91 -3.30 -25.87 -10.56
N GLU A 92 -3.23 -27.21 -10.64
CA GLU A 92 -4.38 -28.09 -10.39
C GLU A 92 -5.02 -27.84 -9.02
N LYS A 93 -4.21 -27.60 -7.99
CA LYS A 93 -4.70 -27.26 -6.66
C LYS A 93 -5.46 -25.95 -6.65
N CYS A 94 -4.91 -24.87 -7.21
CA CYS A 94 -5.56 -23.56 -7.22
C CYS A 94 -6.88 -23.61 -8.01
N TYR A 95 -6.85 -24.16 -9.22
CA TYR A 95 -7.98 -24.13 -10.13
C TYR A 95 -9.13 -25.05 -9.70
N LYS A 96 -8.86 -26.15 -9.00
CA LYS A 96 -9.91 -27.04 -8.44
C LYS A 96 -10.81 -26.37 -7.40
N PHE A 97 -10.33 -25.33 -6.71
CA PHE A 97 -11.08 -24.64 -5.67
C PHE A 97 -11.71 -23.33 -6.15
N ILE A 98 -11.68 -23.04 -7.46
CA ILE A 98 -12.33 -21.85 -8.02
C ILE A 98 -13.82 -22.16 -8.20
N PRO A 99 -14.72 -21.49 -7.45
CA PRO A 99 -16.16 -21.77 -7.55
C PRO A 99 -16.77 -21.21 -8.83
N ASP A 100 -16.26 -20.09 -9.34
CA ASP A 100 -16.71 -19.43 -10.57
C ASP A 100 -15.50 -18.94 -11.40
N PRO A 101 -15.07 -19.71 -12.41
CA PRO A 101 -13.91 -19.40 -13.24
C PRO A 101 -14.01 -18.10 -14.04
N ASP A 102 -15.21 -17.75 -14.53
CA ASP A 102 -15.39 -16.53 -15.34
C ASP A 102 -15.28 -15.28 -14.47
N THR A 103 -15.97 -15.25 -13.33
CA THR A 103 -15.86 -14.13 -12.39
C THR A 103 -14.48 -14.05 -11.75
N TYR A 104 -13.80 -15.18 -11.56
CA TYR A 104 -12.42 -15.19 -11.09
C TYR A 104 -11.51 -14.48 -12.09
N LEU A 105 -11.61 -14.83 -13.38
CA LEU A 105 -10.80 -14.22 -14.42
C LEU A 105 -11.12 -12.72 -14.56
N ASP A 106 -12.39 -12.36 -14.63
CA ASP A 106 -12.85 -10.96 -14.73
C ASP A 106 -12.21 -10.05 -13.66
N ARG A 107 -12.19 -10.53 -12.41
CA ARG A 107 -11.59 -9.79 -11.29
C ARG A 107 -10.08 -9.62 -11.42
N TRP A 108 -9.38 -10.62 -11.97
CA TRP A 108 -7.95 -10.51 -12.25
C TRP A 108 -7.64 -9.63 -13.46
N PHE A 109 -8.61 -9.43 -14.35
CA PHE A 109 -8.54 -8.53 -15.51
C PHE A 109 -9.26 -7.20 -15.27
N LEU A 110 -9.35 -6.75 -14.01
CA LEU A 110 -9.88 -5.42 -13.65
C LEU A 110 -11.34 -5.16 -14.05
N GLY A 111 -12.17 -6.19 -14.20
CA GLY A 111 -13.55 -6.04 -14.63
C GLY A 111 -13.71 -5.97 -16.17
N ALA A 112 -12.71 -6.42 -16.94
CA ALA A 112 -12.74 -6.37 -18.39
C ALA A 112 -13.80 -7.32 -18.98
N PRO A 113 -14.50 -6.90 -20.05
CA PRO A 113 -15.46 -7.77 -20.72
C PRO A 113 -14.76 -9.03 -21.23
N GLN A 114 -15.45 -10.16 -21.11
CA GLN A 114 -14.90 -11.49 -21.40
C GLN A 114 -14.49 -11.70 -22.87
N GLU A 115 -14.95 -10.83 -23.79
CA GLU A 115 -14.56 -10.80 -25.20
C GLU A 115 -13.17 -10.17 -25.43
N GLU A 116 -12.74 -9.30 -24.51
CA GLU A 116 -11.42 -8.67 -24.57
C GLU A 116 -10.33 -9.51 -23.90
N ILE A 117 -10.71 -10.56 -23.17
CA ILE A 117 -9.79 -11.52 -22.56
C ILE A 117 -9.53 -12.64 -23.58
N LYS A 118 -8.38 -12.56 -24.26
CA LYS A 118 -7.97 -13.51 -25.30
C LYS A 118 -6.86 -14.45 -24.82
N HIS A 119 -6.53 -15.41 -25.66
CA HIS A 119 -5.54 -16.45 -25.37
C HIS A 119 -4.22 -15.89 -24.82
N GLU A 120 -3.66 -14.87 -25.48
CA GLU A 120 -2.38 -14.26 -25.07
C GLU A 120 -2.47 -13.53 -23.72
N ASN A 121 -3.63 -12.94 -23.41
CA ASN A 121 -3.83 -12.26 -22.13
C ASN A 121 -3.84 -13.27 -20.98
N VAL A 122 -4.50 -14.42 -21.16
CA VAL A 122 -4.54 -15.51 -20.16
C VAL A 122 -3.16 -16.14 -20.01
N LYS A 123 -2.43 -16.32 -21.10
CA LYS A 123 -1.04 -16.81 -21.10
C LYS A 123 -0.13 -15.92 -20.25
N GLU A 124 -0.21 -14.61 -20.45
CA GLU A 124 0.53 -13.61 -19.66
C GLU A 124 0.17 -13.64 -18.17
N PHE A 125 -1.13 -13.81 -17.87
CA PHE A 125 -1.61 -13.95 -16.49
C PHE A 125 -1.04 -15.21 -15.80
N ILE A 126 -1.06 -16.37 -16.47
CA ILE A 126 -0.54 -17.63 -15.92
C ILE A 126 0.98 -17.57 -15.75
N GLN A 127 1.70 -16.98 -16.71
CA GLN A 127 3.14 -16.78 -16.63
C GLN A 127 3.50 -15.94 -15.40
N TRP A 128 2.79 -14.85 -15.15
CA TRP A 128 2.98 -14.08 -13.94
C TRP A 128 2.65 -14.92 -12.68
N ALA A 129 1.48 -15.56 -12.64
CA ALA A 129 0.96 -16.23 -11.45
C ALA A 129 1.80 -17.44 -10.99
N PHE A 130 2.31 -18.24 -11.92
CA PHE A 130 3.00 -19.51 -11.61
C PHE A 130 4.50 -19.48 -11.91
N PHE A 131 4.95 -18.65 -12.86
CA PHE A 131 6.36 -18.57 -13.25
C PHE A 131 7.06 -17.36 -12.63
N ASN A 132 6.32 -16.43 -12.00
CA ASN A 132 6.88 -15.19 -11.44
C ASN A 132 7.69 -14.39 -12.47
N ARG A 133 7.31 -14.48 -13.75
CA ARG A 133 7.98 -13.85 -14.88
C ARG A 133 6.96 -13.08 -15.71
N GLY A 134 7.42 -12.03 -16.37
CA GLY A 134 6.68 -11.37 -17.45
C GLY A 134 7.53 -11.36 -18.71
N GLY A 135 6.95 -10.94 -19.83
CA GLY A 135 7.61 -10.91 -21.12
C GLY A 135 7.33 -12.17 -21.94
N GLU A 136 8.21 -12.47 -22.90
CA GLU A 136 7.97 -13.58 -23.84
C GLU A 136 8.06 -14.95 -23.15
N ALA A 137 7.23 -15.89 -23.59
CA ALA A 137 7.15 -17.24 -23.05
C ALA A 137 8.42 -18.08 -23.29
N GLY A 138 9.12 -17.83 -24.40
CA GLY A 138 10.34 -18.55 -24.76
C GLY A 138 10.15 -20.07 -24.73
N ASP A 139 11.03 -20.76 -24.01
CA ASP A 139 11.02 -22.23 -23.91
C ASP A 139 9.84 -22.81 -23.09
N ASP A 140 9.11 -21.98 -22.34
CA ASP A 140 7.97 -22.40 -21.50
C ASP A 140 6.62 -22.31 -22.26
N GLU A 141 6.64 -21.97 -23.55
CA GLU A 141 5.44 -21.75 -24.38
C GLU A 141 4.48 -22.95 -24.41
N GLU A 142 5.02 -24.16 -24.62
CA GLU A 142 4.22 -25.39 -24.64
C GLU A 142 3.51 -25.65 -23.30
N GLU A 143 4.21 -25.42 -22.17
CA GLU A 143 3.63 -25.61 -20.83
C GLU A 143 2.55 -24.56 -20.53
N LEU A 144 2.75 -23.32 -20.98
CA LEU A 144 1.76 -22.27 -20.80
C LEU A 144 0.48 -22.55 -21.61
N ASP A 145 0.62 -23.01 -22.86
CA ASP A 145 -0.52 -23.38 -23.70
C ASP A 145 -1.29 -24.58 -23.10
N GLU A 146 -0.59 -25.55 -22.49
CA GLU A 146 -1.22 -26.63 -21.70
C GLU A 146 -2.09 -26.07 -20.55
N TYR A 147 -1.59 -25.07 -19.81
CA TYR A 147 -2.33 -24.45 -18.72
C TYR A 147 -3.51 -23.61 -19.21
N VAL A 148 -3.37 -22.90 -20.32
CA VAL A 148 -4.49 -22.15 -20.93
C VAL A 148 -5.58 -23.13 -21.37
N ALA A 149 -5.23 -24.23 -22.04
CA ALA A 149 -6.21 -25.25 -22.46
C ALA A 149 -6.92 -25.92 -21.26
N ALA A 150 -6.19 -26.17 -20.16
CA ALA A 150 -6.80 -26.64 -18.92
C ALA A 150 -7.78 -25.61 -18.34
N TYR A 151 -7.46 -24.32 -18.44
CA TYR A 151 -8.34 -23.25 -18.00
C TYR A 151 -9.58 -23.09 -18.90
N GLU A 152 -9.44 -23.17 -20.23
CA GLU A 152 -10.57 -23.20 -21.18
C GLU A 152 -11.56 -24.32 -20.85
N THR A 153 -11.03 -25.48 -20.46
CA THR A 153 -11.84 -26.63 -20.03
C THR A 153 -12.60 -26.33 -18.73
N LEU A 154 -12.00 -25.60 -17.79
CA LEU A 154 -12.62 -25.20 -16.53
C LEU A 154 -13.74 -24.18 -16.73
N VAL A 155 -13.51 -23.21 -17.60
CA VAL A 155 -14.49 -22.15 -17.94
C VAL A 155 -15.60 -22.69 -18.85
N GLY A 156 -15.33 -23.74 -19.64
CA GLY A 156 -16.27 -24.32 -20.59
C GLY A 156 -16.40 -23.53 -21.91
N ARG A 157 -15.43 -22.65 -22.20
CA ARG A 157 -15.35 -21.89 -23.47
C ARG A 157 -13.90 -21.75 -23.91
N LYS A 158 -13.71 -21.60 -25.22
CA LYS A 158 -12.40 -21.30 -25.80
C LYS A 158 -12.15 -19.80 -25.82
N PHE A 159 -10.92 -19.38 -25.55
CA PHE A 159 -10.52 -18.00 -25.72
C PHE A 159 -10.25 -17.73 -27.20
N GLU A 160 -10.59 -16.53 -27.66
CA GLU A 160 -10.26 -16.14 -29.02
C GLU A 160 -8.73 -16.06 -29.20
N PRO A 161 -8.21 -16.43 -30.39
CA PRO A 161 -6.80 -16.30 -30.67
C PRO A 161 -6.37 -14.82 -30.72
N GLY A 162 -5.12 -14.58 -30.31
CA GLY A 162 -4.49 -13.26 -30.33
C GLY A 162 -4.55 -12.53 -28.98
N ARG A 163 -4.20 -11.23 -29.02
CA ARG A 163 -4.14 -10.35 -27.85
C ARG A 163 -5.32 -9.39 -27.87
N GLY A 164 -6.14 -9.43 -26.83
CA GLY A 164 -7.20 -8.48 -26.60
C GLY A 164 -6.71 -7.25 -25.81
N LYS A 165 -7.62 -6.32 -25.53
CA LYS A 165 -7.33 -5.06 -24.84
C LYS A 165 -7.25 -5.20 -23.31
N ALA A 166 -7.70 -6.32 -22.77
CA ALA A 166 -7.72 -6.53 -21.33
C ALA A 166 -6.30 -6.66 -20.76
N GLU A 167 -6.03 -5.98 -19.65
CA GLU A 167 -4.77 -6.09 -18.92
C GLU A 167 -4.97 -6.93 -17.66
N SER A 168 -4.07 -7.88 -17.41
CA SER A 168 -4.09 -8.68 -16.19
C SER A 168 -3.37 -7.95 -15.06
N LEU A 169 -3.90 -8.07 -13.84
CA LEU A 169 -3.27 -7.55 -12.64
C LEU A 169 -2.08 -8.43 -12.25
N ARG A 170 -0.86 -7.88 -12.33
CA ARG A 170 0.40 -8.56 -11.99
C ARG A 170 1.05 -7.89 -10.79
N LEU A 171 0.58 -8.26 -9.59
CA LEU A 171 0.92 -7.59 -8.32
C LEU A 171 2.42 -7.43 -8.01
N THR A 172 3.28 -8.22 -8.63
CA THR A 172 4.73 -8.23 -8.37
C THR A 172 5.56 -7.62 -9.50
N LEU A 173 4.96 -7.42 -10.67
CA LEU A 173 5.64 -6.92 -11.87
C LEU A 173 5.14 -5.54 -12.28
N ASP A 174 3.86 -5.27 -12.06
CA ASP A 174 3.26 -3.98 -12.41
C ASP A 174 3.83 -2.87 -11.52
N PRO A 175 4.08 -1.68 -12.10
CA PRO A 175 4.53 -0.53 -11.34
C PRO A 175 3.49 -0.15 -10.28
N ILE A 176 3.97 0.21 -9.09
CA ILE A 176 3.08 0.62 -8.01
C ILE A 176 2.74 2.09 -8.20
N ASP A 177 1.47 2.42 -8.42
CA ASP A 177 1.02 3.82 -8.46
C ASP A 177 1.15 4.46 -7.08
N MET A 178 2.30 5.10 -6.84
CA MET A 178 2.62 5.73 -5.57
C MET A 178 2.12 7.17 -5.55
N LEU A 179 1.01 7.39 -4.83
CA LEU A 179 0.55 8.73 -4.53
C LEU A 179 1.41 9.36 -3.43
N HIS A 180 2.03 10.50 -3.75
CA HIS A 180 2.72 11.30 -2.75
C HIS A 180 1.72 11.81 -1.70
N ARG A 181 2.05 11.58 -0.44
CA ARG A 181 1.35 12.16 0.72
C ARG A 181 2.30 13.18 1.34
N SER A 182 1.84 14.43 1.45
CA SER A 182 2.64 15.54 1.97
C SER A 182 3.13 15.30 3.40
N LEU A 183 4.26 15.90 3.77
CA LEU A 183 4.75 15.86 5.15
C LEU A 183 3.70 16.43 6.10
N ALA A 184 3.03 17.51 5.71
CA ALA A 184 1.91 18.07 6.46
C ALA A 184 0.79 17.05 6.72
N TRP A 185 0.43 16.22 5.74
CA TRP A 185 -0.55 15.16 5.95
C TRP A 185 -0.09 14.15 7.01
N TYR A 186 1.18 13.72 6.95
CA TYR A 186 1.73 12.82 7.95
C TYR A 186 1.77 13.44 9.35
N MET A 187 2.04 14.75 9.45
CA MET A 187 1.96 15.49 10.72
C MET A 187 0.53 15.53 11.27
N CYS A 188 -0.47 15.78 10.42
CA CYS A 188 -1.89 15.74 10.81
C CYS A 188 -2.30 14.35 11.34
N VAL A 189 -1.94 13.28 10.61
CA VAL A 189 -2.22 11.90 11.06
C VAL A 189 -1.50 11.59 12.37
N GLY A 190 -0.23 11.99 12.51
CA GLY A 190 0.53 11.82 13.75
C GLY A 190 -0.08 12.57 14.93
N PHE A 191 -0.62 13.77 14.71
CA PHE A 191 -1.31 14.56 15.73
C PHE A 191 -2.62 13.88 16.19
N VAL A 192 -3.42 13.36 15.26
CA VAL A 192 -4.64 12.60 15.58
C VAL A 192 -4.30 11.30 16.33
N ASP A 193 -3.24 10.59 15.93
CA ASP A 193 -2.75 9.39 16.64
C ASP A 193 -2.32 9.74 18.08
N LEU A 194 -1.68 10.90 18.28
CA LEU A 194 -1.30 11.40 19.61
C LEU A 194 -2.53 11.71 20.48
N LEU A 195 -3.52 12.42 19.94
CA LEU A 195 -4.77 12.70 20.67
C LEU A 195 -5.49 11.41 21.05
N THR A 196 -5.58 10.46 20.13
CA THR A 196 -6.17 9.15 20.36
C THR A 196 -5.42 8.39 21.46
N TYR A 197 -4.09 8.42 21.43
CA TYR A 197 -3.25 7.85 22.48
C TYR A 197 -3.54 8.46 23.85
N ILE A 198 -3.62 9.79 23.95
CA ILE A 198 -3.92 10.46 25.22
C ILE A 198 -5.32 10.07 25.73
N ASN A 199 -6.31 9.99 24.84
CA ASN A 199 -7.67 9.59 25.21
C ASN A 199 -7.75 8.14 25.70
N LEU A 200 -7.03 7.23 25.03
CA LEU A 200 -6.92 5.84 25.45
C LEU A 200 -6.20 5.71 26.79
N LEU A 201 -5.13 6.49 27.03
CA LEU A 201 -4.47 6.55 28.33
C LEU A 201 -5.43 7.01 29.44
N ARG A 202 -6.23 8.05 29.19
CA ARG A 202 -7.24 8.54 30.14
C ARG A 202 -8.31 7.49 30.43
N ALA A 203 -8.65 6.66 29.44
CA ALA A 203 -9.57 5.54 29.60
C ALA A 203 -8.92 4.28 30.25
N GLY A 204 -7.66 4.36 30.69
CA GLY A 204 -6.96 3.28 31.40
C GLY A 204 -6.28 2.25 30.49
N PHE A 205 -6.23 2.48 29.17
CA PHE A 205 -5.49 1.64 28.24
C PHE A 205 -4.01 1.99 28.28
N HIS A 206 -3.14 0.97 28.25
CA HIS A 206 -1.71 1.18 28.15
C HIS A 206 -1.19 0.86 26.75
N PHE A 207 -0.37 1.75 26.20
CA PHE A 207 0.31 1.53 24.93
C PHE A 207 1.55 0.67 25.13
N HIS A 208 1.63 -0.44 24.39
CA HIS A 208 2.80 -1.30 24.40
C HIS A 208 3.66 -1.04 23.16
N ARG A 209 4.90 -0.57 23.35
CA ARG A 209 5.81 -0.27 22.25
C ARG A 209 6.53 -1.51 21.72
N THR A 210 6.89 -1.45 20.44
CA THR A 210 7.91 -2.30 19.81
C THR A 210 9.32 -1.82 20.19
N CYS A 211 10.35 -2.57 19.77
CA CYS A 211 11.75 -2.17 20.00
C CYS A 211 12.05 -0.79 19.38
N LEU A 212 12.79 0.07 20.09
CA LEU A 212 13.16 1.42 19.61
C LEU A 212 14.03 1.38 18.35
N SER A 213 14.78 0.29 18.13
CA SER A 213 15.54 0.11 16.89
C SER A 213 14.66 0.08 15.64
N ARG A 214 13.37 -0.25 15.79
CA ARG A 214 12.38 -0.23 14.69
C ARG A 214 11.60 1.09 14.62
N PHE A 215 11.94 2.09 15.44
CA PHE A 215 11.26 3.38 15.42
C PHE A 215 11.51 4.12 14.10
N PHE A 216 12.77 4.15 13.66
CA PHE A 216 13.16 4.82 12.42
C PHE A 216 12.75 4.08 11.14
N THR A 217 12.35 2.80 11.25
CA THR A 217 11.90 1.99 10.11
C THR A 217 10.40 2.15 9.83
N VAL A 218 9.66 2.85 10.69
CA VAL A 218 8.20 3.02 10.56
C VAL A 218 7.88 4.50 10.42
N PHE A 219 7.46 4.90 9.23
CA PHE A 219 6.99 6.24 8.92
C PHE A 219 5.46 6.22 8.75
N PRO A 220 4.70 7.18 9.30
CA PRO A 220 5.13 8.33 10.11
C PRO A 220 5.68 7.91 11.48
N PHE A 221 6.65 8.66 11.98
CA PHE A 221 7.18 8.45 13.32
C PHE A 221 6.07 8.61 14.37
N ARG A 222 6.11 7.78 15.40
CA ARG A 222 5.09 7.75 16.46
C ARG A 222 5.71 8.14 17.80
N PRO A 223 5.84 9.44 18.14
CA PRO A 223 6.51 9.91 19.35
C PRO A 223 6.07 9.20 20.64
N GLN A 224 4.78 8.82 20.72
CA GLN A 224 4.18 8.01 21.79
C GLN A 224 4.88 6.66 22.04
N ALA A 225 5.55 6.09 21.05
CA ALA A 225 6.36 4.88 21.20
C ALA A 225 7.66 5.10 21.98
N VAL A 226 8.16 6.33 22.07
CA VAL A 226 9.32 6.69 22.90
C VAL A 226 8.92 6.94 24.34
N LEU A 227 7.72 7.51 24.56
CA LEU A 227 7.24 7.93 25.87
C LEU A 227 6.71 6.77 26.74
N THR A 228 6.38 5.60 26.16
CA THR A 228 5.88 4.47 26.93
C THR A 228 6.99 3.54 27.44
N THR A 229 6.92 3.15 28.71
CA THR A 229 7.85 2.18 29.32
C THR A 229 7.45 0.73 29.04
N LYS A 230 6.17 0.45 28.72
CA LYS A 230 5.65 -0.92 28.60
C LYS A 230 5.94 -1.51 27.20
N ARG A 231 6.57 -2.69 27.17
CA ARG A 231 6.95 -3.40 25.93
C ARG A 231 5.91 -4.47 25.60
N SER A 232 5.59 -4.69 24.32
CA SER A 232 4.84 -5.89 23.92
C SER A 232 5.82 -7.07 23.79
N LEU A 233 5.47 -8.24 24.34
CA LEU A 233 6.23 -9.47 24.14
C LEU A 233 6.01 -10.07 22.74
N HIS A 234 4.96 -9.65 22.03
CA HIS A 234 4.61 -10.13 20.70
C HIS A 234 4.46 -8.97 19.69
N PRO A 235 5.03 -9.10 18.48
CA PRO A 235 5.13 -8.01 17.51
C PRO A 235 3.80 -7.56 16.89
N ARG A 236 2.68 -8.28 17.11
CA ARG A 236 1.38 -8.03 16.45
C ARG A 236 0.29 -7.39 17.34
N TYR A 237 0.45 -7.34 18.67
CA TYR A 237 -0.58 -6.79 19.57
C TYR A 237 -0.10 -5.49 20.22
N ARG A 238 -0.79 -4.37 19.93
CA ARG A 238 -0.36 -3.02 20.30
C ARG A 238 -1.14 -2.36 21.45
N HIS A 239 -2.37 -2.82 21.72
CA HIS A 239 -3.18 -2.35 22.85
C HIS A 239 -3.74 -3.55 23.64
N ARG A 240 -3.67 -3.49 24.97
CA ARG A 240 -4.25 -4.51 25.88
C ARG A 240 -4.91 -3.81 27.07
N THR A 241 -6.14 -4.19 27.38
CA THR A 241 -6.77 -3.92 28.68
C THR A 241 -6.36 -5.03 29.65
N LEU A 242 -6.09 -4.68 30.92
CA LEU A 242 -6.09 -5.71 31.96
C LEU A 242 -7.54 -6.11 32.26
N PRO A 243 -7.81 -7.39 32.58
CA PRO A 243 -9.10 -7.78 33.14
C PRO A 243 -9.32 -7.01 34.45
N LEU A 244 -10.53 -6.47 34.61
CA LEU A 244 -11.03 -5.96 35.88
C LEU A 244 -10.78 -7.01 36.99
N ARG A 245 -10.43 -6.53 38.18
CA ARG A 245 -10.13 -7.31 39.40
C ARG A 245 -10.92 -8.63 39.49
N PRO A 246 -10.30 -9.75 39.90
CA PRO A 246 -11.03 -10.99 40.11
C PRO A 246 -12.08 -10.78 41.21
N LEU A 247 -13.35 -11.02 40.86
CA LEU A 247 -14.41 -11.29 41.83
C LEU A 247 -13.96 -12.47 42.70
N PRO A 248 -14.04 -12.37 44.04
CA PRO A 248 -13.66 -13.48 44.90
C PRO A 248 -14.71 -14.59 44.76
N LEU A 249 -14.35 -15.67 44.06
CA LEU A 249 -15.08 -16.93 44.09
C LEU A 249 -14.99 -17.48 45.52
N ARG A 250 -16.05 -17.29 46.31
CA ARG A 250 -16.26 -18.01 47.57
C ARG A 250 -16.42 -19.50 47.23
N HIS A 251 -15.42 -20.29 47.58
CA HIS A 251 -15.60 -21.72 47.84
C HIS A 251 -16.61 -21.88 48.98
N LYS A 252 -17.71 -22.60 48.72
CA LYS A 252 -18.42 -23.34 49.76
C LYS A 252 -18.44 -24.81 49.34
N LEU A 253 -17.58 -25.59 49.99
CA LEU A 253 -17.73 -27.02 50.20
C LEU A 253 -18.58 -27.19 51.46
N SER A 254 -19.76 -27.79 51.32
CA SER A 254 -20.41 -28.71 52.26
C SER A 254 -21.70 -29.19 51.62
#